data_AF-A0A1A8LSJ7-F1
#
_entry.id   AF-A0A1A8LSJ7-F1
#
_cell.length_a   1.000
_cell.length_b   1.000
_cell.length_c   1.000
_cell.angle_alpha   90.00
_cell.angle_beta   90.00
_cell.angle_gamma   90.00
#
_symmetry.space_group_name_H-M   'P 1'
#
loop_
_entity.id
_entity.type
_entity.pdbx_description
1 polymer ?
#
loop_
_entity_poly.entity_id
_entity_poly.type
_entity_poly.pdbx_seq_one_letter_code
_entity_poly.pdbx_strand_id
1 'polypeptide(L)'
;IDSEGYAANFVETEQIVQYGSLKASFVQTRGSIPVFWSQRPNLKYKPKPQISKMANHLDGFQRHFDSQAVLYGRQVVLNLINQKGSEKPLEVIFDKMVTSLGNGMIKYIAFDFHKECSRMRWHRLQILLDMVTEMQDEFGYFLVDPDGNVLLSQEGIFRSNCMDCLDRTNVIQSLLARRSLQSQLQRMGVLHSCQKIEEQRDFEKTYKNAWADNADACAKQYAGTGALKTDFTRTGKRTVLGVVMDGWNSTIRYYKNNFSDGFRQDSIDLFLGNYSVDETDWVNPLRDIKDWKFFTLPVIMVVAFSMCIICLVMAGDTWTETLAYVLFWGTASVLTGGLILFNGPDFVDAPRLVQKEKLD
;
A
#
# COMPACT_ATOMS: atom_id res chain seq x y z
N ILE A 1 10.18 -3.56 -8.46
CA ILE A 1 11.62 -3.59 -8.07
C ILE A 1 12.40 -2.66 -8.97
N ASP A 2 13.54 -2.15 -8.49
CA ASP A 2 14.53 -1.48 -9.32
C ASP A 2 15.53 -2.49 -9.92
N SER A 3 16.52 -1.97 -10.63
CA SER A 3 17.61 -2.72 -11.27
C SER A 3 18.49 -3.51 -10.28
N GLU A 4 18.52 -3.11 -9.02
CA GLU A 4 19.31 -3.74 -7.97
C GLU A 4 18.51 -4.81 -7.20
N GLY A 5 17.20 -4.91 -7.46
CA GLY A 5 16.32 -5.85 -6.81
C GLY A 5 15.64 -5.29 -5.57
N TYR A 6 15.71 -3.98 -5.29
CA TYR A 6 15.00 -3.39 -4.18
C TYR A 6 13.52 -3.20 -4.51
N ALA A 7 12.65 -3.69 -3.62
CA ALA A 7 11.21 -3.53 -3.76
C ALA A 7 10.78 -2.17 -3.21
N ALA A 8 9.88 -1.50 -3.92
CA ALA A 8 9.30 -0.25 -3.44
C ALA A 8 8.49 -0.48 -2.15
N ASN A 9 8.47 0.52 -1.28
CA ASN A 9 7.68 0.54 -0.04
C ASN A 9 7.97 -0.65 0.88
N PHE A 10 9.23 -1.07 0.93
CA PHE A 10 9.69 -2.10 1.85
C PHE A 10 9.70 -1.53 3.28
N VAL A 11 9.04 -2.22 4.20
CA VAL A 11 8.98 -1.86 5.61
C VAL A 11 9.15 -3.11 6.44
N GLU A 12 10.09 -3.06 7.37
CA GLU A 12 10.23 -4.01 8.45
C GLU A 12 9.37 -3.57 9.64
N THR A 13 8.61 -4.50 10.22
CA THR A 13 7.83 -4.28 11.43
C THR A 13 8.33 -5.26 12.49
N GLU A 14 8.88 -4.74 13.57
CA GLU A 14 9.37 -5.52 14.70
C GLU A 14 8.45 -5.35 15.91
N GLN A 15 8.04 -6.47 16.52
CA GLN A 15 7.33 -6.50 17.78
C GLN A 15 8.27 -6.98 18.89
N ILE A 16 8.53 -6.12 19.86
CA ILE A 16 9.42 -6.40 21.00
C ILE A 16 8.57 -6.56 22.26
N VAL A 17 8.92 -7.56 23.08
CA VAL A 17 8.29 -7.82 24.37
C VAL A 17 9.37 -8.01 25.42
N GLN A 18 9.18 -7.38 26.58
CA GLN A 18 10.04 -7.59 27.73
C GLN A 18 9.17 -7.92 28.94
N TYR A 19 9.53 -8.99 29.65
CA TYR A 19 8.94 -9.35 30.93
C TYR A 19 10.04 -9.79 31.89
N GLY A 20 10.14 -9.08 33.03
CA GLY A 20 11.28 -9.20 33.92
C GLY A 20 12.58 -8.89 33.16
N SER A 21 13.47 -9.87 33.12
CA SER A 21 14.76 -9.81 32.42
C SER A 21 14.78 -10.55 31.07
N LEU A 22 13.71 -11.23 30.70
CA LEU A 22 13.58 -11.87 29.38
C LEU A 22 13.15 -10.84 28.33
N LYS A 23 13.77 -10.92 27.14
CA LYS A 23 13.43 -10.07 25.98
C LYS A 23 13.17 -10.95 24.77
N ALA A 24 12.07 -10.69 24.08
CA ALA A 24 11.72 -11.36 22.84
C ALA A 24 11.44 -10.35 21.73
N SER A 25 11.71 -10.75 20.49
CA SER A 25 11.39 -9.98 19.30
C SER A 25 10.80 -10.88 18.20
N PHE A 26 9.84 -10.33 17.46
CA PHE A 26 9.25 -10.96 16.29
C PHE A 26 9.22 -9.98 15.12
N VAL A 27 9.93 -10.32 14.05
CA VAL A 27 10.10 -9.48 12.86
C VAL A 27 9.23 -9.98 11.71
N GLN A 28 8.59 -9.05 11.01
CA GLN A 28 7.85 -9.31 9.78
C GLN A 28 8.17 -8.23 8.75
N THR A 29 8.06 -8.55 7.46
CA THR A 29 8.27 -7.56 6.40
C THR A 29 7.00 -7.35 5.58
N ARG A 30 6.92 -6.19 4.95
CA ARG A 30 5.93 -5.88 3.91
C ARG A 30 6.61 -5.13 2.80
N GLY A 31 6.05 -5.25 1.60
CA GLY A 31 6.57 -4.51 0.46
C GLY A 31 5.69 -4.66 -0.76
N SER A 32 6.03 -3.87 -1.78
CA SER A 32 5.48 -4.08 -3.11
C SER A 32 5.88 -5.44 -3.67
N ILE A 33 5.09 -5.91 -4.63
CA ILE A 33 5.37 -7.14 -5.38
C ILE A 33 6.71 -6.97 -6.10
N PRO A 34 7.71 -7.85 -5.88
CA PRO A 34 9.04 -7.70 -6.45
C PRO A 34 9.10 -8.15 -7.92
N VAL A 35 8.37 -7.44 -8.77
CA VAL A 35 8.37 -7.56 -10.24
C VAL A 35 8.58 -6.16 -10.84
N PHE A 36 9.06 -6.08 -12.08
CA PHE A 36 9.16 -4.82 -12.82
C PHE A 36 7.77 -4.38 -13.31
N TRP A 37 7.11 -3.55 -12.50
CA TRP A 37 5.83 -2.95 -12.83
C TRP A 37 5.80 -1.48 -12.42
N SER A 38 4.92 -0.73 -13.08
CA SER A 38 4.69 0.69 -12.84
C SER A 38 3.19 0.98 -12.79
N GLN A 39 2.83 2.02 -12.08
CA GLN A 39 1.45 2.52 -12.04
C GLN A 39 1.55 4.02 -11.91
N ARG A 40 1.54 4.71 -13.05
CA ARG A 40 1.61 6.17 -13.09
C ARG A 40 0.23 6.79 -12.80
N PRO A 41 0.15 7.86 -12.00
CA PRO A 41 -1.06 8.67 -11.89
C PRO A 41 -1.54 9.13 -13.27
N ASN A 42 -2.86 9.19 -13.47
CA ASN A 42 -3.45 9.65 -14.73
C ASN A 42 -4.84 10.28 -14.52
N LEU A 43 -5.05 10.93 -13.37
CA LEU A 43 -6.34 11.44 -12.88
C LEU A 43 -7.45 10.38 -12.67
N LYS A 44 -7.25 9.11 -13.05
CA LYS A 44 -8.21 8.06 -12.70
C LYS A 44 -8.05 7.70 -11.23
N TYR A 45 -9.17 7.41 -10.58
CA TYR A 45 -9.19 7.00 -9.17
C TYR A 45 -8.29 5.77 -8.90
N LYS A 46 -8.25 4.82 -9.84
CA LYS A 46 -7.35 3.66 -9.79
C LYS A 46 -6.71 3.41 -11.17
N PRO A 47 -5.50 3.90 -11.42
CA PRO A 47 -4.76 3.58 -12.64
C PRO A 47 -4.47 2.08 -12.72
N LYS A 48 -4.42 1.52 -13.93
CA LYS A 48 -4.10 0.09 -14.12
C LYS A 48 -2.58 -0.11 -13.98
N PRO A 49 -2.12 -1.17 -13.31
CA PRO A 49 -0.70 -1.51 -13.30
C PRO A 49 -0.25 -1.90 -14.71
N GLN A 50 0.92 -1.42 -15.10
CA GLN A 50 1.63 -1.78 -16.31
C GLN A 50 2.84 -2.61 -15.93
N ILE A 51 3.00 -3.76 -16.57
CA ILE A 51 4.12 -4.68 -16.32
C ILE A 51 5.08 -4.50 -17.48
N SER A 52 6.35 -4.23 -17.18
CA SER A 52 7.37 -4.03 -18.22
C SER A 52 7.55 -5.33 -18.99
N LYS A 53 7.47 -5.26 -20.33
CA LYS A 53 7.65 -6.46 -21.17
C LYS A 53 9.11 -6.72 -21.52
N MET A 54 9.94 -5.68 -21.46
CA MET A 54 11.34 -5.71 -21.83
C MET A 54 12.25 -6.13 -20.66
N ALA A 55 11.81 -5.92 -19.42
CA ALA A 55 12.63 -6.20 -18.25
C ALA A 55 12.78 -7.71 -17.97
N ASN A 56 13.99 -8.12 -17.57
CA ASN A 56 14.23 -9.47 -17.08
C ASN A 56 13.69 -9.62 -15.65
N HIS A 57 12.42 -10.00 -15.54
CA HIS A 57 11.77 -10.21 -14.24
C HIS A 57 12.46 -11.24 -13.37
N LEU A 58 13.07 -12.29 -13.95
CA LEU A 58 13.64 -13.40 -13.18
C LEU A 58 14.90 -12.98 -12.43
N ASP A 59 15.80 -12.30 -13.12
CA ASP A 59 17.03 -11.79 -12.54
C ASP A 59 16.75 -10.81 -11.39
N GLY A 60 15.87 -9.82 -11.60
CA GLY A 60 15.49 -8.88 -10.54
C GLY A 60 14.77 -9.56 -9.37
N PHE A 61 13.91 -10.54 -9.64
CA PHE A 61 13.20 -11.31 -8.61
C PHE A 61 14.16 -12.17 -7.78
N GLN A 62 15.11 -12.83 -8.44
CA GLN A 62 16.12 -13.66 -7.80
C GLN A 62 17.01 -12.80 -6.88
N ARG A 63 17.59 -11.70 -7.39
CA ARG A 63 18.39 -10.77 -6.58
C ARG A 63 17.62 -10.27 -5.35
N HIS A 64 16.35 -9.94 -5.55
CA HIS A 64 15.49 -9.51 -4.44
C HIS A 64 15.43 -10.57 -3.35
N PHE A 65 15.06 -11.81 -3.68
CA PHE A 65 14.88 -12.84 -2.67
C PHE A 65 16.19 -13.42 -2.13
N ASP A 66 17.27 -13.40 -2.90
CA ASP A 66 18.60 -13.76 -2.42
C ASP A 66 19.06 -12.78 -1.32
N SER A 67 18.90 -11.47 -1.54
CA SER A 67 19.21 -10.47 -0.50
C SER A 67 18.34 -10.64 0.75
N GLN A 68 17.06 -10.93 0.57
CA GLN A 68 16.13 -11.13 1.68
C GLN A 68 16.41 -12.45 2.42
N ALA A 69 16.86 -13.50 1.74
CA ALA A 69 17.22 -14.77 2.36
C ALA A 69 18.49 -14.67 3.21
N VAL A 70 19.45 -13.82 2.80
CA VAL A 70 20.64 -13.51 3.61
C VAL A 70 20.27 -12.78 4.90
N LEU A 71 19.32 -11.82 4.83
CA LEU A 71 18.94 -11.01 5.98
C LEU A 71 17.98 -11.71 6.94
N TYR A 72 17.01 -12.46 6.41
CA TYR A 72 15.87 -12.96 7.19
C TYR A 72 15.68 -14.48 7.12
N GLY A 73 16.52 -15.20 6.37
CA GLY A 73 16.39 -16.64 6.20
C GLY A 73 15.19 -17.02 5.33
N ARG A 74 14.40 -17.98 5.81
CA ARG A 74 13.25 -18.53 5.07
C ARG A 74 12.13 -17.51 4.96
N GLN A 75 11.43 -17.50 3.83
CA GLN A 75 10.39 -16.50 3.57
C GLN A 75 9.08 -17.13 3.15
N VAL A 76 8.02 -16.79 3.86
CA VAL A 76 6.65 -17.06 3.44
C VAL A 76 6.04 -15.76 2.91
N VAL A 77 5.78 -15.72 1.61
CA VAL A 77 5.18 -14.57 0.94
C VAL A 77 3.67 -14.71 0.92
N LEU A 78 3.00 -13.86 1.69
CA LEU A 78 1.54 -13.74 1.75
C LEU A 78 1.07 -12.67 0.79
N ASN A 79 0.48 -13.09 -0.32
CA ASN A 79 0.02 -12.18 -1.35
C ASN A 79 -1.48 -11.88 -1.21
N LEU A 80 -1.80 -10.64 -0.85
CA LEU A 80 -3.16 -10.18 -0.51
C LEU A 80 -3.86 -9.46 -1.68
N ILE A 81 -3.38 -9.69 -2.89
CA ILE A 81 -3.88 -9.11 -4.14
C ILE A 81 -5.28 -9.63 -4.47
N ASN A 82 -6.05 -8.80 -5.16
CA ASN A 82 -7.34 -9.18 -5.69
C ASN A 82 -7.16 -10.12 -6.89
N GLN A 83 -7.74 -11.32 -6.83
CA GLN A 83 -7.67 -12.31 -7.91
C GLN A 83 -8.59 -11.97 -9.10
N LYS A 84 -9.22 -10.80 -9.05
CA LYS A 84 -10.11 -10.25 -10.08
C LYS A 84 -9.69 -8.83 -10.45
N GLY A 85 -9.95 -8.46 -11.69
CA GLY A 85 -9.74 -7.10 -12.20
C GLY A 85 -8.29 -6.83 -12.58
N SER A 86 -7.84 -5.60 -12.32
CA SER A 86 -6.57 -5.07 -12.82
C SER A 86 -5.33 -5.66 -12.14
N GLU A 87 -5.47 -6.29 -10.97
CA GLU A 87 -4.32 -6.81 -10.20
C GLU A 87 -3.99 -8.28 -10.56
N LYS A 88 -4.92 -9.01 -11.19
CA LYS A 88 -4.75 -10.43 -11.57
C LYS A 88 -3.49 -10.70 -12.43
N PRO A 89 -3.14 -9.86 -13.43
CA PRO A 89 -1.92 -10.10 -14.21
C PRO A 89 -0.65 -10.10 -13.35
N LEU A 90 -0.59 -9.28 -12.30
CA LEU A 90 0.55 -9.23 -11.39
C LEU A 90 0.65 -10.51 -10.56
N GLU A 91 -0.47 -11.03 -10.05
CA GLU A 91 -0.52 -12.30 -9.32
C GLU A 91 0.00 -13.46 -10.19
N VAL A 92 -0.49 -13.56 -11.43
CA VAL A 92 -0.09 -14.64 -12.35
C VAL A 92 1.40 -14.60 -12.67
N ILE A 93 1.97 -13.42 -12.89
CA ILE A 93 3.40 -13.30 -13.13
C ILE A 93 4.17 -13.66 -11.87
N PHE A 94 3.78 -13.15 -10.71
CA PHE A 94 4.44 -13.44 -9.46
C PHE A 94 4.47 -14.94 -9.13
N ASP A 95 3.33 -15.63 -9.30
CA ASP A 95 3.20 -17.08 -9.14
C ASP A 95 4.12 -17.87 -10.08
N LYS A 96 4.20 -17.44 -11.35
CA LYS A 96 5.16 -18.00 -12.32
C LYS A 96 6.61 -17.76 -11.89
N MET A 97 6.95 -16.59 -11.35
CA MET A 97 8.32 -16.29 -10.90
C MET A 97 8.74 -17.19 -9.75
N VAL A 98 7.87 -17.36 -8.74
CA VAL A 98 8.13 -18.24 -7.60
C VAL A 98 8.31 -19.68 -8.07
N THR A 99 7.41 -20.16 -8.94
CA THR A 99 7.46 -21.52 -9.47
C THR A 99 8.71 -21.76 -10.32
N SER A 100 9.14 -20.77 -11.11
CA SER A 100 10.31 -20.87 -11.98
C SER A 100 11.62 -20.85 -11.20
N LEU A 101 11.69 -20.07 -10.10
CA LEU A 101 12.87 -20.04 -9.25
C LEU A 101 13.03 -21.36 -8.49
N GLY A 102 11.93 -22.02 -8.11
CA GLY A 102 11.95 -23.35 -7.48
C GLY A 102 12.74 -23.42 -6.18
N ASN A 103 13.00 -22.28 -5.53
CA ASN A 103 13.81 -22.19 -4.33
C ASN A 103 13.00 -22.61 -3.11
N GLY A 104 13.43 -23.68 -2.42
CA GLY A 104 12.79 -24.19 -1.20
C GLY A 104 12.78 -23.18 -0.02
N MET A 105 13.57 -22.11 -0.10
CA MET A 105 13.58 -21.03 0.90
C MET A 105 12.37 -20.09 0.80
N ILE A 106 11.62 -20.12 -0.30
CA ILE A 106 10.50 -19.21 -0.56
C ILE A 106 9.23 -20.02 -0.72
N LYS A 107 8.23 -19.73 0.11
CA LYS A 107 6.89 -20.30 -0.01
C LYS A 107 5.88 -19.22 -0.35
N TYR A 108 5.13 -19.43 -1.41
CA TYR A 108 4.12 -18.48 -1.88
C TYR A 108 2.71 -18.92 -1.48
N ILE A 109 1.93 -17.98 -0.93
CA ILE A 109 0.53 -18.19 -0.58
C ILE A 109 -0.28 -17.02 -1.13
N ALA A 110 -1.13 -17.31 -2.12
CA ALA A 110 -2.10 -16.37 -2.63
C ALA A 110 -3.37 -16.38 -1.78
N PHE A 111 -3.79 -15.22 -1.27
CA PHE A 111 -4.99 -15.08 -0.46
C PHE A 111 -5.79 -13.85 -0.91
N ASP A 112 -6.93 -14.06 -1.57
CA ASP A 112 -7.81 -12.96 -2.00
C ASP A 112 -8.52 -12.32 -0.80
N PHE A 113 -7.90 -11.30 -0.23
CA PHE A 113 -8.44 -10.61 0.93
C PHE A 113 -9.83 -9.99 0.65
N HIS A 114 -10.08 -9.47 -0.56
CA HIS A 114 -11.36 -8.84 -0.87
C HIS A 114 -12.48 -9.85 -0.99
N LYS A 115 -12.24 -10.99 -1.64
CA LYS A 115 -13.20 -12.07 -1.75
C LYS A 115 -13.48 -12.67 -0.38
N GLU A 116 -12.44 -13.01 0.37
CA GLU A 116 -12.56 -13.74 1.62
C GLU A 116 -13.09 -12.87 2.77
N CYS A 117 -12.63 -11.63 2.89
CA CYS A 117 -13.08 -10.70 3.94
C CYS A 117 -14.27 -9.82 3.50
N SER A 118 -14.84 -10.05 2.31
CA SER A 118 -16.05 -9.34 1.88
C SER A 118 -17.18 -9.51 2.89
N ARG A 119 -17.95 -8.44 3.10
CA ARG A 119 -19.08 -8.38 4.05
C ARG A 119 -18.65 -8.66 5.50
N MET A 120 -17.46 -8.24 5.89
CA MET A 120 -16.93 -8.37 7.26
C MET A 120 -16.79 -9.82 7.74
N ARG A 121 -16.52 -10.76 6.83
CA ARG A 121 -16.32 -12.18 7.14
C ARG A 121 -14.89 -12.47 7.63
N TRP A 122 -14.52 -11.79 8.71
CA TRP A 122 -13.17 -11.82 9.27
C TRP A 122 -12.76 -13.17 9.85
N HIS A 123 -13.71 -14.04 10.19
CA HIS A 123 -13.42 -15.45 10.53
C HIS A 123 -12.63 -16.16 9.42
N ARG A 124 -12.73 -15.71 8.16
CA ARG A 124 -11.94 -16.29 7.06
C ARG A 124 -10.45 -15.96 7.13
N LEU A 125 -10.04 -14.97 7.93
CA LEU A 125 -8.62 -14.77 8.23
C LEU A 125 -8.04 -15.94 9.04
N GLN A 126 -8.88 -16.65 9.81
CA GLN A 126 -8.44 -17.84 10.51
C GLN A 126 -7.97 -18.92 9.54
N ILE A 127 -8.59 -19.04 8.36
CA ILE A 127 -8.16 -19.99 7.31
C ILE A 127 -6.71 -19.70 6.90
N LEU A 128 -6.35 -18.42 6.73
CA LEU A 128 -4.97 -18.04 6.42
C LEU A 128 -4.02 -18.35 7.58
N LEU A 129 -4.43 -18.05 8.82
CA LEU A 129 -3.63 -18.35 10.00
C LEU A 129 -3.40 -19.86 10.17
N ASP A 130 -4.42 -20.68 9.93
CA ASP A 130 -4.34 -22.13 10.03
C ASP A 130 -3.36 -22.68 8.97
N MET A 131 -3.40 -22.15 7.74
CA MET A 131 -2.45 -22.53 6.68
C MET A 131 -0.99 -22.19 7.02
N VAL A 132 -0.74 -21.13 7.80
CA VAL A 132 0.62 -20.66 8.11
C VAL A 132 1.11 -21.03 9.51
N THR A 133 0.26 -21.66 10.31
CA THR A 133 0.53 -21.99 11.72
C THR A 133 1.80 -22.83 11.87
N GLU A 134 1.91 -23.95 11.12
CA GLU A 134 3.08 -24.83 11.21
C GLU A 134 4.37 -24.11 10.82
N MET A 135 4.32 -23.29 9.77
CA MET A 135 5.47 -22.49 9.32
C MET A 135 5.86 -21.41 10.33
N GLN A 136 4.88 -20.81 11.00
CA GLN A 136 5.14 -19.80 12.03
C GLN A 136 5.80 -20.43 13.26
N ASP A 137 5.36 -21.62 13.66
CA ASP A 137 5.94 -22.35 14.78
C ASP A 137 7.38 -22.81 14.43
N GLU A 138 7.65 -23.18 13.18
CA GLU A 138 8.98 -23.51 12.68
C GLU A 138 9.92 -22.30 12.62
N PHE A 139 9.43 -21.13 12.19
CA PHE A 139 10.24 -19.91 12.11
C PHE A 139 10.59 -19.34 13.48
N GLY A 140 9.71 -19.55 14.47
CA GLY A 140 9.91 -19.10 15.84
C GLY A 140 9.98 -17.58 15.96
N TYR A 141 10.67 -17.14 17.01
CA TYR A 141 10.92 -15.75 17.32
C TYR A 141 12.27 -15.62 18.04
N PHE A 142 12.81 -14.42 18.10
CA PHE A 142 14.04 -14.14 18.83
C PHE A 142 13.75 -14.07 20.33
N LEU A 143 14.57 -14.74 21.16
CA LEU A 143 14.47 -14.71 22.62
C LEU A 143 15.86 -14.68 23.24
N VAL A 144 16.07 -13.77 24.18
CA VAL A 144 17.32 -13.60 24.92
C VAL A 144 17.05 -13.69 26.41
N ASP A 145 17.99 -14.34 27.10
CA ASP A 145 17.99 -14.49 28.54
C ASP A 145 18.48 -13.21 29.26
N PRO A 146 18.46 -13.18 30.60
CA PRO A 146 18.94 -12.03 31.38
C PRO A 146 20.42 -11.73 31.19
N ASP A 147 21.22 -12.76 30.89
CA ASP A 147 22.68 -12.71 30.77
C ASP A 147 23.13 -12.33 29.35
N GLY A 148 22.19 -12.21 28.40
CA GLY A 148 22.43 -11.84 27.01
C GLY A 148 22.63 -13.04 26.07
N ASN A 149 22.44 -14.27 26.54
CA ASN A 149 22.53 -15.45 25.69
C ASN A 149 21.26 -15.60 24.84
N VAL A 150 21.46 -15.86 23.56
CA VAL A 150 20.36 -16.11 22.61
C VAL A 150 19.81 -17.51 22.83
N LEU A 151 18.58 -17.59 23.33
CA LEU A 151 17.86 -18.85 23.56
C LEU A 151 17.17 -19.34 22.30
N LEU A 152 16.60 -18.41 21.51
CA LEU A 152 15.93 -18.71 20.25
C LEU A 152 16.30 -17.62 19.24
N SER A 153 16.49 -18.02 17.99
CA SER A 153 16.65 -17.13 16.85
C SER A 153 15.49 -17.32 15.89
N GLN A 154 15.03 -16.23 15.28
CA GLN A 154 14.01 -16.32 14.25
C GLN A 154 14.65 -16.75 12.92
N GLU A 155 14.25 -17.90 12.37
CA GLU A 155 14.87 -18.50 11.17
C GLU A 155 14.12 -18.21 9.87
N GLY A 156 13.00 -17.49 9.96
CA GLY A 156 12.23 -17.09 8.82
C GLY A 156 11.23 -15.98 9.13
N ILE A 157 10.70 -15.36 8.08
CA ILE A 157 9.77 -14.24 8.18
C ILE A 157 8.54 -14.45 7.30
N PHE A 158 7.47 -13.77 7.71
CA PHE A 158 6.31 -13.55 6.85
C PHE A 158 6.47 -12.21 6.13
N ARG A 159 6.46 -12.28 4.79
CA ARG A 159 6.41 -11.10 3.93
C ARG A 159 5.00 -10.91 3.42
N SER A 160 4.37 -9.79 3.78
CA SER A 160 3.04 -9.44 3.26
C SER A 160 3.12 -8.51 2.04
N ASN A 161 2.56 -8.96 0.92
CA ASN A 161 2.50 -8.17 -0.31
C ASN A 161 1.09 -7.62 -0.52
N CYS A 162 0.99 -6.34 -0.87
CA CYS A 162 -0.25 -5.72 -1.32
C CYS A 162 0.05 -4.61 -2.32
N MET A 163 -0.84 -4.43 -3.30
CA MET A 163 -0.68 -3.39 -4.31
C MET A 163 -1.07 -1.99 -3.78
N ASP A 164 -2.21 -1.88 -3.08
CA ASP A 164 -2.88 -0.59 -2.90
C ASP A 164 -3.26 -0.22 -1.46
N CYS A 165 -3.05 -1.08 -0.45
CA CYS A 165 -3.33 -0.63 0.91
C CYS A 165 -2.54 -1.32 2.01
N LEU A 166 -1.90 -0.44 2.79
CA LEU A 166 -1.31 -0.71 4.08
C LEU A 166 -2.29 -1.40 5.05
N ASP A 167 -3.59 -1.11 4.94
CA ASP A 167 -4.60 -1.61 5.88
C ASP A 167 -4.73 -3.15 5.82
N ARG A 168 -4.71 -3.75 4.61
CA ARG A 168 -4.78 -5.22 4.43
C ARG A 168 -3.58 -5.90 5.07
N THR A 169 -2.39 -5.39 4.79
CA THR A 169 -1.13 -5.93 5.32
C THR A 169 -1.05 -5.76 6.84
N ASN A 170 -1.49 -4.61 7.37
CA ASN A 170 -1.44 -4.35 8.81
C ASN A 170 -2.34 -5.31 9.59
N VAL A 171 -3.53 -5.63 9.08
CA VAL A 171 -4.41 -6.62 9.70
C VAL A 171 -3.71 -7.99 9.78
N ILE A 172 -3.14 -8.48 8.69
CA ILE A 172 -2.44 -9.78 8.68
C ILE A 172 -1.22 -9.76 9.61
N GLN A 173 -0.38 -8.73 9.52
CA GLN A 173 0.79 -8.58 10.38
C GLN A 173 0.40 -8.55 11.87
N SER A 174 -0.70 -7.88 12.22
CA SER A 174 -1.20 -7.83 13.60
C SER A 174 -1.72 -9.19 14.10
N LEU A 175 -2.24 -10.04 13.22
CA LEU A 175 -2.69 -11.37 13.62
C LEU A 175 -1.51 -12.33 13.83
N LEU A 176 -0.54 -12.31 12.93
CA LEU A 176 0.69 -13.11 13.06
C LEU A 176 1.48 -12.69 14.30
N ALA A 177 1.62 -11.39 14.53
CA ALA A 177 2.24 -10.84 15.72
C ALA A 177 1.48 -11.24 17.00
N ARG A 178 0.14 -11.25 16.99
CA ARG A 178 -0.65 -11.66 18.17
C ARG A 178 -0.36 -13.12 18.53
N ARG A 179 -0.28 -14.00 17.52
CA ARG A 179 0.06 -15.41 17.75
C ARG A 179 1.46 -15.56 18.33
N SER A 180 2.45 -14.86 17.78
CA SER A 180 3.83 -14.88 18.30
C SER A 180 3.89 -14.36 19.74
N LEU A 181 3.24 -13.22 20.00
CA LEU A 181 3.10 -12.63 21.32
C LEU A 181 2.47 -13.59 22.34
N GLN A 182 1.46 -14.37 21.94
CA GLN A 182 0.86 -15.38 22.82
C GLN A 182 1.88 -16.45 23.21
N SER A 183 2.65 -16.95 22.25
CA SER A 183 3.71 -17.93 22.52
C SER A 183 4.82 -17.34 23.40
N GLN A 184 5.24 -16.09 23.15
CA GLN A 184 6.23 -15.38 23.96
C GLN A 184 5.76 -15.20 25.41
N LEU A 185 4.54 -14.74 25.63
CA LEU A 185 3.99 -14.54 26.98
C LEU A 185 3.79 -15.86 27.75
N GLN A 186 3.42 -16.93 27.04
CA GLN A 186 3.36 -18.28 27.63
C GLN A 186 4.75 -18.77 28.04
N ARG A 187 5.76 -18.55 27.19
CA ARG A 187 7.16 -18.91 27.48
C ARG A 187 7.75 -18.11 28.64
N MET A 188 7.39 -16.84 28.76
CA MET A 188 7.78 -15.95 29.86
C MET A 188 7.00 -16.22 31.17
N GLY A 189 6.03 -17.15 31.17
CA GLY A 189 5.23 -17.49 32.34
C GLY A 189 4.17 -16.45 32.73
N VAL A 190 3.90 -15.47 31.85
CA VAL A 190 2.88 -14.43 32.08
C VAL A 190 1.47 -14.98 31.82
N LEU A 191 1.33 -15.82 30.79
CA LEU A 191 0.06 -16.39 30.36
C LEU A 191 0.08 -17.90 30.58
N HIS A 192 -0.97 -18.46 31.18
CA HIS A 192 -1.10 -19.91 31.26
C HIS A 192 -1.49 -20.51 29.89
N SER A 193 -1.12 -21.77 29.63
CA SER A 193 -1.37 -22.42 28.32
C SER A 193 -2.85 -22.45 27.90
N CYS A 194 -3.77 -22.39 28.86
CA CYS A 194 -5.22 -22.37 28.61
C CYS A 194 -5.80 -20.98 28.38
N GLN A 195 -5.06 -19.92 28.70
CA GLN A 195 -5.52 -18.54 28.56
C GLN A 195 -5.17 -18.01 27.18
N LYS A 196 -6.03 -17.16 26.63
CA LYS A 196 -5.78 -16.44 25.39
C LYS A 196 -5.59 -14.96 25.65
N ILE A 197 -4.75 -14.31 24.86
CA ILE A 197 -4.58 -12.85 24.91
C ILE A 197 -5.92 -12.13 24.66
N GLU A 198 -6.73 -12.67 23.76
CA GLU A 198 -8.00 -12.07 23.35
C GLU A 198 -9.05 -12.00 24.48
N GLU A 199 -8.89 -12.82 25.52
CA GLU A 199 -9.76 -12.82 26.71
C GLU A 199 -9.43 -11.64 27.64
N GLN A 200 -8.19 -11.12 27.56
CA GLN A 200 -7.71 -9.99 28.36
C GLN A 200 -8.11 -8.67 27.73
N ARG A 201 -9.30 -8.16 28.09
CA ARG A 201 -9.94 -7.00 27.44
C ARG A 201 -9.07 -5.74 27.40
N ASP A 202 -8.41 -5.40 28.51
CA ASP A 202 -7.61 -4.17 28.60
C ASP A 202 -6.33 -4.26 27.76
N PHE A 203 -5.69 -5.42 27.78
CA PHE A 203 -4.52 -5.68 26.97
C PHE A 203 -4.88 -5.72 25.48
N GLU A 204 -5.95 -6.41 25.10
CA GLU A 204 -6.42 -6.48 23.71
C GLU A 204 -6.77 -5.09 23.15
N LYS A 205 -7.34 -4.21 23.97
CA LYS A 205 -7.60 -2.81 23.60
C LYS A 205 -6.29 -2.05 23.34
N THR A 206 -5.30 -2.21 24.23
CA THR A 206 -3.99 -1.58 24.09
C THR A 206 -3.25 -2.09 22.85
N TYR A 207 -3.28 -3.40 22.62
CA TYR A 207 -2.73 -4.06 21.45
C TYR A 207 -3.31 -3.52 20.14
N LYS A 208 -4.65 -3.46 20.06
CA LYS A 208 -5.36 -2.92 18.90
C LYS A 208 -5.03 -1.46 18.63
N ASN A 209 -4.92 -0.65 19.69
CA ASN A 209 -4.54 0.75 19.55
C ASN A 209 -3.11 0.90 19.02
N ALA A 210 -2.14 0.17 19.57
CA ALA A 210 -0.76 0.20 19.10
C ALA A 210 -0.64 -0.18 17.60
N TRP A 211 -1.35 -1.22 17.16
CA TRP A 211 -1.38 -1.62 15.74
C TRP A 211 -2.14 -0.66 14.84
N ALA A 212 -3.13 0.06 15.36
CA ALA A 212 -3.81 1.12 14.63
C ALA A 212 -2.87 2.34 14.45
N ASP A 213 -2.13 2.71 15.49
CA ASP A 213 -1.19 3.82 15.45
C ASP A 213 0.01 3.52 14.55
N ASN A 214 0.49 2.27 14.54
CA ASN A 214 1.47 1.78 13.56
C ASN A 214 0.96 1.91 12.12
N ALA A 215 -0.30 1.53 11.88
CA ALA A 215 -0.90 1.69 10.57
C ALA A 215 -0.95 3.17 10.15
N ASP A 216 -1.39 4.05 11.06
CA ASP A 216 -1.44 5.49 10.82
C ASP A 216 -0.06 6.09 10.52
N ALA A 217 0.97 5.70 11.26
CA ALA A 217 2.33 6.17 11.06
C ALA A 217 2.86 5.79 9.66
N CYS A 218 2.71 4.51 9.28
CA CYS A 218 3.18 4.05 7.97
C CYS A 218 2.33 4.63 6.82
N ALA A 219 1.03 4.85 7.02
CA ALA A 219 0.18 5.47 6.02
C ALA A 219 0.55 6.95 5.79
N LYS A 220 0.96 7.66 6.85
CA LYS A 220 1.45 9.04 6.72
C LYS A 220 2.71 9.12 5.88
N GLN A 221 3.65 8.19 6.07
CA GLN A 221 4.85 8.11 5.26
C GLN A 221 4.53 7.76 3.79
N TYR A 222 3.64 6.79 3.58
CA TYR A 222 3.32 6.29 2.25
C TYR A 222 2.46 7.27 1.43
N ALA A 223 1.34 7.73 1.98
CA ALA A 223 0.30 8.49 1.29
C ALA A 223 0.17 9.95 1.77
N GLY A 224 0.94 10.36 2.78
CA GLY A 224 0.79 11.69 3.39
C GLY A 224 -0.52 11.87 4.18
N THR A 225 -1.28 10.81 4.44
CA THR A 225 -2.55 10.82 5.18
C THR A 225 -2.56 9.73 6.23
N GLY A 226 -3.49 9.77 7.20
CA GLY A 226 -3.75 8.64 8.07
C GLY A 226 -4.13 7.37 7.29
N ALA A 227 -4.07 6.22 7.97
CA ALA A 227 -4.53 4.96 7.43
C ALA A 227 -6.05 5.00 7.27
N LEU A 228 -6.56 4.21 6.32
CA LEU A 228 -8.00 4.05 6.19
C LEU A 228 -8.43 2.92 7.12
N LYS A 229 -9.69 2.95 7.56
CA LYS A 229 -10.27 1.88 8.40
C LYS A 229 -9.58 1.68 9.76
N THR A 230 -8.91 2.69 10.31
CA THR A 230 -8.27 2.62 11.63
C THR A 230 -9.28 2.37 12.75
N ASP A 231 -10.50 2.87 12.58
CA ASP A 231 -11.64 2.61 13.46
C ASP A 231 -11.94 1.10 13.59
N PHE A 232 -11.76 0.35 12.50
CA PHE A 232 -11.91 -1.09 12.49
C PHE A 232 -10.80 -1.79 13.29
N THR A 233 -9.54 -1.40 13.11
CA THR A 233 -8.44 -1.96 13.91
C THR A 233 -8.64 -1.68 15.41
N ARG A 234 -9.11 -0.48 15.75
CA ARG A 234 -9.33 -0.07 17.16
C ARG A 234 -10.55 -0.73 17.81
N THR A 235 -11.68 -0.82 17.10
CA THR A 235 -12.97 -1.19 17.71
C THR A 235 -13.56 -2.50 17.19
N GLY A 236 -13.01 -3.06 16.11
CA GLY A 236 -13.54 -4.24 15.42
C GLY A 236 -14.85 -3.98 14.64
N LYS A 237 -15.35 -2.75 14.62
CA LYS A 237 -16.56 -2.34 13.88
C LYS A 237 -16.30 -1.05 13.10
N ARG A 238 -17.07 -0.84 12.03
CA ARG A 238 -17.07 0.41 11.26
C ARG A 238 -17.96 1.44 11.94
N THR A 239 -17.44 2.64 12.18
CA THR A 239 -18.18 3.77 12.72
C THR A 239 -18.57 4.74 11.60
N VAL A 240 -19.72 5.43 11.72
CA VAL A 240 -20.17 6.41 10.72
C VAL A 240 -19.15 7.56 10.58
N LEU A 241 -18.60 8.02 11.71
CA LEU A 241 -17.55 9.03 11.74
C LEU A 241 -16.26 8.53 11.07
N GLY A 242 -15.90 7.26 11.27
CA GLY A 242 -14.78 6.62 10.58
C GLY A 242 -14.99 6.54 9.06
N VAL A 243 -16.22 6.29 8.58
CA VAL A 243 -16.54 6.31 7.14
C VAL A 243 -16.35 7.70 6.54
N VAL A 244 -16.78 8.75 7.24
CA VAL A 244 -16.58 10.14 6.77
C VAL A 244 -15.10 10.49 6.72
N MET A 245 -14.35 10.15 7.78
CA MET A 245 -12.91 10.41 7.85
C MET A 245 -12.14 9.64 6.77
N ASP A 246 -12.52 8.39 6.50
CA ASP A 246 -11.99 7.60 5.39
C ASP A 246 -12.22 8.28 4.04
N GLY A 247 -13.42 8.84 3.83
CA GLY A 247 -13.76 9.59 2.62
C GLY A 247 -12.86 10.81 2.45
N TRP A 248 -12.68 11.59 3.51
CA TRP A 248 -11.80 12.76 3.51
C TRP A 248 -10.33 12.39 3.23
N ASN A 249 -9.81 11.38 3.93
CA ASN A 249 -8.46 10.86 3.72
C ASN A 249 -8.27 10.33 2.29
N SER A 250 -9.28 9.67 1.71
CA SER A 250 -9.24 9.20 0.32
C SER A 250 -9.13 10.35 -0.67
N THR A 251 -9.90 11.44 -0.46
CA THR A 251 -9.82 12.64 -1.31
C THR A 251 -8.46 13.32 -1.21
N ILE A 252 -7.93 13.47 0.01
CA ILE A 252 -6.58 14.03 0.19
C ILE A 252 -5.53 13.14 -0.48
N ARG A 253 -5.62 11.82 -0.31
CA ARG A 253 -4.70 10.87 -0.95
C ARG A 253 -4.78 10.97 -2.47
N TYR A 254 -5.97 11.07 -3.05
CA TYR A 254 -6.15 11.30 -4.48
C TYR A 254 -5.47 12.59 -4.93
N TYR A 255 -5.65 13.69 -4.19
CA TYR A 255 -5.00 14.96 -4.51
C TYR A 255 -3.47 14.86 -4.41
N LYS A 256 -2.93 14.36 -3.30
CA LYS A 256 -1.49 14.23 -3.08
C LYS A 256 -0.84 13.33 -4.13
N ASN A 257 -1.44 12.18 -4.42
CA ASN A 257 -0.92 11.23 -5.40
C ASN A 257 -0.90 11.79 -6.83
N ASN A 258 -1.85 12.66 -7.19
CA ASN A 258 -1.90 13.24 -8.53
C ASN A 258 -1.13 14.55 -8.65
N PHE A 259 -0.96 15.34 -7.59
CA PHE A 259 -0.49 16.73 -7.71
C PHE A 259 0.71 17.10 -6.82
N SER A 260 1.19 16.19 -5.98
CA SER A 260 2.33 16.47 -5.09
C SER A 260 3.33 15.32 -4.97
N ASP A 261 3.03 14.16 -5.55
CA ASP A 261 3.86 12.97 -5.41
C ASP A 261 5.15 13.07 -6.23
N GLY A 262 5.10 13.72 -7.41
CA GLY A 262 6.28 13.94 -8.25
C GLY A 262 7.34 14.76 -7.53
N PHE A 263 6.96 15.94 -7.03
CA PHE A 263 7.85 16.80 -6.26
C PHE A 263 8.36 16.11 -4.97
N ARG A 264 7.51 15.33 -4.31
CA ARG A 264 7.92 14.55 -3.13
C ARG A 264 8.99 13.52 -3.47
N GLN A 265 8.82 12.80 -4.57
CA GLN A 265 9.78 11.82 -5.05
C GLN A 265 11.11 12.48 -5.46
N ASP A 266 11.06 13.60 -6.19
CA ASP A 266 12.25 14.37 -6.54
C ASP A 266 13.01 14.85 -5.29
N SER A 267 12.30 15.28 -4.25
CA SER A 267 12.90 15.67 -2.97
C SER A 267 13.62 14.50 -2.28
N ILE A 268 13.03 13.30 -2.34
CA ILE A 268 13.63 12.07 -1.80
C ILE A 268 14.88 11.71 -2.60
N ASP A 269 14.81 11.76 -3.93
CA ASP A 269 15.92 11.40 -4.80
C ASP A 269 17.10 12.36 -4.64
N LEU A 270 16.85 13.66 -4.46
CA LEU A 270 17.89 14.64 -4.14
C LEU A 270 18.50 14.38 -2.75
N PHE A 271 17.66 14.12 -1.74
CA PHE A 271 18.13 13.88 -0.37
C PHE A 271 18.96 12.59 -0.25
N LEU A 272 18.58 11.53 -0.96
CA LEU A 272 19.30 10.26 -0.98
C LEU A 272 20.54 10.27 -1.90
N GLY A 273 20.75 11.35 -2.66
CA GLY A 273 21.86 11.46 -3.61
C GLY A 273 21.69 10.62 -4.88
N ASN A 274 20.45 10.19 -5.20
CA ASN A 274 20.14 9.49 -6.44
C ASN A 274 20.27 10.41 -7.67
N TYR A 275 20.15 11.73 -7.47
CA TYR A 275 20.42 12.75 -8.46
C TYR A 275 21.53 13.67 -7.96
N SER A 276 22.57 13.87 -8.79
CA SER A 276 23.64 14.84 -8.54
C SER A 276 23.38 16.09 -9.36
N VAL A 277 23.42 17.25 -8.71
CA VAL A 277 23.26 18.54 -9.38
C VAL A 277 24.59 18.88 -10.05
N ASP A 278 24.61 18.95 -11.38
CA ASP A 278 25.75 19.45 -12.13
C ASP A 278 25.70 20.98 -12.18
N GLU A 279 26.77 21.66 -11.74
CA GLU A 279 26.86 23.12 -11.75
C GLU A 279 26.86 23.70 -13.17
N THR A 280 27.13 22.87 -14.18
CA THR A 280 27.11 23.27 -15.59
C THR A 280 25.72 23.25 -16.23
N ASP A 281 24.72 22.64 -15.58
CA ASP A 281 23.34 22.62 -16.05
C ASP A 281 22.66 23.97 -15.80
N TRP A 282 22.66 24.82 -16.83
CA TRP A 282 22.01 26.14 -16.79
C TRP A 282 20.46 26.06 -16.71
N VAL A 283 19.89 24.89 -17.00
CA VAL A 283 18.44 24.68 -17.01
C VAL A 283 18.02 24.01 -15.71
N ASN A 284 17.19 24.69 -14.91
CA ASN A 284 16.63 24.10 -13.70
C ASN A 284 15.78 22.85 -14.07
N PRO A 285 16.18 21.63 -13.66
CA PRO A 285 15.47 20.39 -13.99
C PRO A 285 14.09 20.30 -13.33
N LEU A 286 13.84 21.09 -12.28
CA LEU A 286 12.55 21.20 -11.60
C LEU A 286 11.59 22.21 -12.26
N ARG A 287 11.98 22.85 -13.38
CA ARG A 287 11.13 23.85 -14.04
C ARG A 287 9.85 23.22 -14.61
N ASP A 288 8.69 23.66 -14.10
CA ASP A 288 7.37 23.33 -14.63
C ASP A 288 7.17 23.92 -16.03
N ILE A 289 7.22 23.10 -17.07
CA ILE A 289 6.72 23.47 -18.40
C ILE A 289 5.30 22.93 -18.53
N LYS A 290 4.31 23.75 -18.20
CA LYS A 290 2.89 23.38 -18.32
C LYS A 290 2.36 23.78 -19.70
N ASP A 291 1.77 22.81 -20.39
CA ASP A 291 1.13 23.03 -21.68
C ASP A 291 -0.09 23.96 -21.54
N TRP A 292 -0.47 24.69 -22.60
CA TRP A 292 -1.63 25.60 -22.58
C TRP A 292 -2.92 24.86 -22.17
N LYS A 293 -3.02 23.58 -22.54
CA LYS A 293 -4.11 22.67 -22.16
C LYS A 293 -4.31 22.57 -20.65
N PHE A 294 -3.23 22.68 -19.87
CA PHE A 294 -3.27 22.63 -18.41
C PHE A 294 -4.14 23.74 -17.82
N PHE A 295 -4.11 24.93 -18.42
CA PHE A 295 -4.88 26.08 -17.96
C PHE A 295 -6.23 26.19 -18.67
N THR A 296 -6.28 25.96 -19.98
CA THR A 296 -7.50 26.21 -20.76
C THR A 296 -8.62 25.21 -20.49
N LEU A 297 -8.31 23.91 -20.42
CA LEU A 297 -9.34 22.88 -20.26
C LEU A 297 -10.07 22.97 -18.91
N PRO A 298 -9.40 23.16 -17.76
CA PRO A 298 -10.10 23.34 -16.48
C PRO A 298 -10.95 24.61 -16.45
N VAL A 299 -10.48 25.71 -17.05
CA VAL A 299 -11.24 26.97 -17.11
C VAL A 299 -12.51 26.78 -17.94
N ILE A 300 -12.41 26.16 -19.13
CA ILE A 300 -13.58 25.85 -19.97
C ILE A 300 -14.56 24.94 -19.22
N MET A 301 -14.07 23.94 -18.49
CA MET A 301 -14.92 23.04 -17.70
C MET A 301 -15.65 23.78 -16.58
N VAL A 302 -14.97 24.65 -15.82
CA VAL A 302 -15.59 25.43 -14.74
C VAL A 302 -16.66 26.36 -15.31
N VAL A 303 -16.36 27.07 -16.40
CA VAL A 303 -17.34 27.94 -17.06
C VAL A 303 -18.55 27.14 -17.54
N ALA A 304 -18.32 26.01 -18.23
CA ALA A 304 -19.41 25.17 -18.72
C ALA A 304 -20.28 24.60 -17.60
N PHE A 305 -19.66 24.17 -16.50
CA PHE A 305 -20.37 23.63 -15.35
C PHE A 305 -21.15 24.71 -14.60
N SER A 306 -20.55 25.88 -14.37
CA SER A 306 -21.22 27.03 -13.77
C SER A 306 -22.40 27.49 -14.62
N MET A 307 -22.25 27.56 -15.95
CA MET A 307 -23.35 27.90 -16.85
C MET A 307 -24.46 26.84 -16.82
N CYS A 308 -24.11 25.55 -16.75
CA CYS A 308 -25.08 24.47 -16.59
C CYS A 308 -25.92 24.65 -15.30
N ILE A 309 -25.28 24.95 -14.17
CA ILE A 309 -25.96 25.23 -12.90
C ILE A 309 -26.84 26.47 -13.01
N ILE A 310 -26.33 27.55 -13.61
CA ILE A 310 -27.11 28.79 -13.80
C ILE A 310 -28.36 28.50 -14.63
N CYS A 311 -28.26 27.74 -15.71
CA CYS A 311 -29.41 27.34 -16.53
C CYS A 311 -30.39 26.42 -15.80
N LEU A 312 -29.95 25.66 -14.80
CA LEU A 312 -30.84 24.86 -13.94
C LEU A 312 -31.57 25.71 -12.89
N VAL A 313 -30.95 26.78 -12.41
CA VAL A 313 -31.51 27.66 -11.37
C VAL A 313 -32.38 28.77 -11.98
N MET A 314 -31.95 29.34 -13.10
CA MET A 314 -32.69 30.35 -13.85
C MET A 314 -33.63 29.65 -14.82
N ALA A 315 -34.89 29.48 -14.43
CA ALA A 315 -35.93 29.01 -15.33
C ALA A 315 -36.08 30.01 -16.48
N GLY A 316 -35.88 29.56 -17.72
CA GLY A 316 -36.17 30.36 -18.92
C GLY A 316 -37.66 30.50 -19.15
N ASP A 317 -38.05 31.44 -20.03
CA ASP A 317 -39.45 31.71 -20.36
C ASP A 317 -40.16 30.49 -20.96
N THR A 318 -39.40 29.58 -21.60
CA THR A 318 -39.89 28.29 -22.09
C THR A 318 -39.08 27.11 -21.56
N TRP A 319 -39.79 25.99 -21.31
CA TRP A 319 -39.16 24.74 -20.85
C TRP A 319 -38.19 24.16 -21.89
N THR A 320 -38.48 24.36 -23.19
CA THR A 320 -37.64 23.90 -24.30
C THR A 320 -36.31 24.63 -24.38
N GLU A 321 -36.28 25.94 -24.15
CA GLU A 321 -35.02 26.71 -24.12
C GLU A 321 -34.17 26.34 -22.91
N THR A 322 -34.80 26.24 -21.74
CA THR A 322 -34.12 25.82 -20.51
C THR A 322 -33.47 24.44 -20.71
N LEU A 323 -34.20 23.49 -21.29
CA LEU A 323 -33.69 22.15 -21.60
C LEU A 323 -32.54 22.19 -22.61
N ALA A 324 -32.63 23.00 -23.67
CA ALA A 324 -31.59 23.11 -24.69
C ALA A 324 -30.27 23.66 -24.10
N TYR A 325 -30.32 24.69 -23.26
CA TYR A 325 -29.14 25.25 -22.61
C TYR A 325 -28.50 24.28 -21.61
N VAL A 326 -29.30 23.59 -20.81
CA VAL A 326 -28.81 22.57 -19.86
C VAL A 326 -28.15 21.42 -20.62
N LEU A 327 -28.74 20.96 -21.73
CA LEU A 327 -28.14 19.91 -22.55
C LEU A 327 -26.82 20.39 -23.19
N PHE A 328 -26.79 21.61 -23.75
CA PHE A 328 -25.58 22.16 -24.35
C PHE A 328 -24.43 22.27 -23.34
N TRP A 329 -24.65 22.94 -22.21
CA TRP A 329 -23.64 23.15 -21.19
C TRP A 329 -23.29 21.87 -20.43
N GLY A 330 -24.28 20.98 -20.24
CA GLY A 330 -24.07 19.63 -19.71
C GLY A 330 -23.17 18.80 -20.60
N THR A 331 -23.44 18.74 -21.90
CA THR A 331 -22.60 18.04 -22.88
C THR A 331 -21.21 18.66 -22.97
N ALA A 332 -21.10 20.00 -23.01
CA ALA A 332 -19.80 20.69 -23.00
C ALA A 332 -18.97 20.36 -21.75
N SER A 333 -19.61 20.31 -20.58
CA SER A 333 -18.95 19.92 -19.32
C SER A 333 -18.46 18.47 -19.35
N VAL A 334 -19.29 17.54 -19.84
CA VAL A 334 -18.95 16.11 -19.95
C VAL A 334 -17.82 15.90 -20.96
N LEU A 335 -17.86 16.55 -22.12
CA LEU A 335 -16.81 16.46 -23.14
C LEU A 335 -15.49 17.03 -22.64
N THR A 336 -15.51 18.22 -22.03
CA THR A 336 -14.30 18.84 -21.49
C THR A 336 -13.72 18.02 -20.35
N GLY A 337 -14.55 17.51 -19.44
CA GLY A 337 -14.11 16.59 -18.39
C GLY A 337 -13.54 15.28 -18.95
N GLY A 338 -14.14 14.74 -20.02
CA GLY A 338 -13.63 13.58 -20.74
C GLY A 338 -12.26 13.83 -21.37
N LEU A 339 -12.04 15.01 -21.96
CA LEU A 339 -10.75 15.42 -22.52
C LEU A 339 -9.67 15.58 -21.44
N ILE A 340 -10.02 16.15 -20.28
CA ILE A 340 -9.11 16.26 -19.13
C ILE A 340 -8.71 14.86 -18.64
N LEU A 341 -9.66 13.94 -18.50
CA LEU A 341 -9.38 12.56 -18.09
C LEU A 341 -8.58 11.77 -19.13
N PHE A 342 -8.78 12.04 -20.42
CA PHE A 342 -8.03 11.43 -21.51
C PHE A 342 -6.56 11.90 -21.51
N ASN A 343 -6.35 13.21 -21.36
CA ASN A 343 -5.02 13.82 -21.22
C ASN A 343 -4.51 13.81 -19.77
N GLY A 344 -5.07 12.96 -18.91
CA GLY A 344 -4.76 12.93 -17.48
C GLY A 344 -3.26 12.92 -17.11
N PRO A 345 -2.37 12.23 -17.85
CA PRO A 345 -0.93 12.31 -17.62
C PRO A 345 -0.33 13.73 -17.68
N ASP A 346 -0.90 14.63 -18.49
CA ASP A 346 -0.41 16.01 -18.64
C ASP A 346 -0.80 16.92 -17.45
N PHE A 347 -1.76 16.46 -16.64
CA PHE A 347 -2.29 17.20 -15.49
C PHE A 347 -1.75 16.72 -14.16
N VAL A 348 -1.08 15.57 -14.13
CA VAL A 348 -0.51 15.01 -12.90
C VAL A 348 0.94 15.46 -12.73
N ASP A 349 1.34 15.61 -11.47
CA ASP A 349 2.71 15.84 -11.07
C ASP A 349 3.50 14.52 -11.19
N ALA A 350 4.60 14.56 -11.93
CA ALA A 350 5.46 13.41 -12.20
C ALA A 350 6.91 13.77 -11.85
N PRO A 351 7.69 12.81 -11.28
CA PRO A 351 9.08 13.04 -10.92
C PRO A 351 9.93 13.36 -12.15
N ARG A 352 10.92 14.23 -11.96
CA ARG A 352 11.73 14.83 -13.04
C ARG A 352 13.21 14.57 -12.92
N LEU A 353 13.73 14.38 -11.70
CA LEU A 353 15.17 14.27 -11.47
C LEU A 353 15.69 12.90 -11.89
N VAL A 354 15.03 11.84 -11.43
CA VAL A 354 15.40 10.46 -11.74
C VAL A 354 14.32 9.86 -12.63
N GLN A 355 14.25 10.33 -13.88
CA GLN A 355 13.60 9.55 -14.91
C GLN A 355 14.51 8.38 -15.26
N LYS A 356 14.53 7.34 -14.42
CA LYS A 356 14.89 6.03 -14.96
C LYS A 356 13.87 5.80 -16.08
N GLU A 357 14.35 5.71 -17.31
CA GLU A 357 13.72 4.93 -18.36
C GLU A 357 13.41 3.56 -17.74
N LYS A 358 12.27 3.45 -17.05
CA LYS A 358 11.67 2.18 -16.69
C LYS A 358 11.10 1.72 -18.02
N LEU A 359 11.99 1.16 -18.83
CA LEU A 359 11.80 0.60 -20.16
C LEU A 359 10.38 0.01 -20.26
N ASP A 360 9.52 0.75 -20.96
CA ASP A 360 8.22 0.27 -21.42
C ASP A 360 8.43 -0.85 -22.45
#